data_AF-A0A0N4VA91-F1
#
_entry.id   AF-A0A0N4VA91-F1
#
_cell.length_a   1.000
_cell.length_b   1.000
_cell.length_c   1.000
_cell.angle_alpha   90.00
_cell.angle_beta   90.00
_cell.angle_gamma   90.00
#
_symmetry.space_group_name_H-M   'P 1'
#
loop_
_entity.id
_entity.type
_entity.pdbx_description
1 polymer ?
#
loop_
_entity_poly.entity_id
_entity_poly.type
_entity_poly.pdbx_seq_one_letter_code
_entity_poly.pdbx_strand_id
1 'polypeptide(L)'
;MKILFSYLWLLLPTCSAYLHIEDLRKMVLNNTQRKQLQILAKEVLRPRSVVQQEVALIANNQTEDVQRVYQLLVTIEGLQEEATYQLEMVVLRNIGASERILNLRQQMRTVELDVSLSRKQSAEVILEMKDELRRALTKANRSVLDQLGITP
;
A
#
# COMPACT_ATOMS: atom_id res chain seq x y z
N MET A 1 -9.40 27.78 30.96
CA MET A 1 -10.05 27.89 29.64
C MET A 1 -9.70 26.65 28.83
N LYS A 2 -10.71 25.85 28.47
CA LYS A 2 -10.64 24.66 27.60
C LYS A 2 -10.85 25.09 26.16
N ILE A 3 -10.03 24.60 25.22
CA ILE A 3 -10.36 24.15 23.84
C ILE A 3 -9.18 23.21 23.45
N LEU A 4 -9.21 21.88 23.55
CA LEU A 4 -9.88 20.85 22.72
C LEU A 4 -9.71 21.01 21.19
N PHE A 5 -8.70 20.34 20.62
CA PHE A 5 -8.66 19.74 19.27
C PHE A 5 -7.43 18.80 19.31
N SER A 6 -7.54 17.47 19.52
CA SER A 6 -8.20 16.44 18.72
C SER A 6 -7.89 16.57 17.22
N TYR A 7 -7.61 15.42 16.59
CA TYR A 7 -7.14 15.24 15.21
C TYR A 7 -5.67 15.66 15.04
N LEU A 8 -4.72 14.78 14.77
CA LEU A 8 -4.77 13.86 13.66
C LEU A 8 -3.79 12.73 13.99
N TRP A 9 -4.35 11.59 14.39
CA TRP A 9 -3.74 10.32 14.03
C TRP A 9 -3.51 10.41 12.52
N LEU A 10 -2.27 10.72 12.12
CA LEU A 10 -1.80 10.48 10.77
C LEU A 10 -1.81 8.95 10.64
N LEU A 11 -2.99 8.45 10.28
CA LEU A 11 -3.16 7.25 9.50
C LEU A 11 -2.25 7.45 8.29
N LEU A 12 -0.99 7.07 8.44
CA LEU A 12 -0.24 6.53 7.33
C LEU A 12 -1.23 5.55 6.68
N PRO A 13 -1.62 5.70 5.41
CA PRO A 13 -2.22 4.60 4.69
C PRO A 13 -1.10 3.55 4.62
N THR A 14 -0.98 2.75 5.67
CA THR A 14 -0.08 1.62 5.74
C THR A 14 -0.66 0.59 4.81
N CYS A 15 -0.43 0.70 3.49
CA CYS A 15 -0.63 -0.38 2.51
C CYS A 15 -1.89 -1.21 2.88
N SER A 16 -3.06 -0.53 2.86
CA SER A 16 -4.22 -0.90 3.69
C SER A 16 -4.92 -2.19 3.29
N ALA A 17 -4.56 -2.81 2.17
CA ALA A 17 -5.13 -4.10 1.80
C ALA A 17 -4.09 -5.08 1.23
N TYR A 18 -2.83 -5.01 1.70
CA TYR A 18 -1.79 -6.00 1.36
C TYR A 18 -2.34 -7.45 1.42
N LEU A 19 -2.64 -7.99 0.23
CA LEU A 19 -3.20 -9.33 -0.04
C LEU A 19 -4.64 -9.59 0.38
N HIS A 20 -5.48 -8.59 0.68
CA HIS A 20 -6.89 -8.82 1.05
C HIS A 20 -7.10 -9.92 2.12
N ILE A 21 -6.14 -10.06 3.05
CA ILE A 21 -6.09 -11.19 4.01
C ILE A 21 -7.33 -11.20 4.90
N GLU A 22 -7.81 -10.03 5.30
CA GLU A 22 -9.01 -9.88 6.10
C GLU A 22 -10.28 -10.28 5.35
N ASP A 23 -10.34 -10.05 4.04
CA ASP A 23 -11.47 -10.47 3.20
C ASP A 23 -11.43 -11.98 2.96
N LEU A 24 -10.25 -12.55 2.69
CA LEU A 24 -10.07 -14.01 2.67
C LEU A 24 -10.51 -14.64 4.00
N ARG A 25 -10.12 -14.05 5.15
CA ARG A 25 -10.49 -14.55 6.48
C ARG A 25 -12.00 -14.56 6.73
N LYS A 26 -12.78 -13.67 6.09
CA LYS A 26 -14.25 -13.67 6.18
C LYS A 26 -14.87 -14.83 5.38
N MET A 27 -14.21 -15.26 4.31
CA MET A 27 -14.67 -16.32 3.41
C MET A 27 -14.25 -17.72 3.86
N VAL A 28 -13.15 -17.85 4.62
CA VAL A 28 -12.66 -19.13 5.14
C VAL A 28 -13.51 -19.62 6.32
N LEU A 29 -14.02 -20.85 6.24
CA LEU A 29 -14.83 -21.47 7.31
C LEU A 29 -14.00 -22.10 8.44
N ASN A 30 -12.80 -22.58 8.11
CA ASN A 30 -11.93 -23.25 9.08
C ASN A 30 -11.34 -22.27 10.10
N ASN A 31 -11.68 -22.42 11.39
CA ASN A 31 -11.23 -21.51 12.44
C ASN A 31 -9.70 -21.45 12.63
N THR A 32 -8.99 -22.55 12.40
CA THR A 32 -7.52 -22.57 12.49
C THR A 32 -6.90 -21.72 11.38
N GLN A 33 -7.36 -21.89 10.14
CA GLN A 33 -6.92 -21.08 9.00
C GLN A 33 -7.30 -19.60 9.18
N ARG A 34 -8.47 -19.30 9.74
CA ARG A 34 -8.84 -17.90 10.07
C ARG A 34 -7.89 -17.26 11.07
N LYS A 35 -7.48 -17.99 12.11
CA LYS A 35 -6.48 -17.52 13.07
C LYS A 35 -5.11 -17.31 12.41
N GLN A 36 -4.69 -18.23 11.54
CA GLN A 36 -3.46 -18.08 10.77
C GLN A 36 -3.50 -16.81 9.91
N LEU A 37 -4.57 -16.60 9.14
CA LEU A 37 -4.76 -15.37 8.35
C LEU A 37 -4.74 -14.11 9.23
N GLN A 38 -5.33 -14.14 10.42
CA GLN A 38 -5.27 -13.00 11.35
C GLN A 38 -3.84 -12.68 11.81
N ILE A 39 -3.01 -13.70 12.03
CA ILE A 39 -1.59 -13.52 12.36
C ILE A 39 -0.86 -12.93 11.15
N LEU A 40 -1.08 -13.48 9.96
CA LEU A 40 -0.46 -13.02 8.71
C LEU A 40 -0.83 -11.57 8.37
N ALA A 41 -2.07 -11.15 8.62
CA ALA A 41 -2.51 -9.77 8.43
C ALA A 41 -1.72 -8.76 9.28
N LYS A 42 -1.25 -9.20 10.45
CA LYS A 42 -0.47 -8.40 11.41
C LYS A 42 1.04 -8.58 11.25
N GLU A 43 1.47 -9.49 10.38
CA GLU A 43 2.90 -9.72 10.13
C GLU A 43 3.48 -8.51 9.41
N VAL A 44 4.59 -8.00 9.96
CA VAL A 44 5.26 -6.80 9.43
C VAL A 44 6.77 -6.97 9.28
N LEU A 45 7.36 -8.01 9.90
CA LEU A 45 8.80 -8.21 9.97
C LEU A 45 9.30 -9.25 8.97
N ARG A 46 8.46 -10.21 8.58
CA ARG A 46 8.82 -11.20 7.57
C ARG A 46 8.77 -10.61 6.14
N PRO A 47 9.60 -11.11 5.21
CA PRO A 47 9.50 -10.77 3.80
C PRO A 47 8.08 -10.93 3.29
N ARG A 48 7.65 -9.95 2.50
CA ARG A 48 6.32 -9.89 1.91
C ARG A 48 6.00 -11.13 1.05
N SER A 49 7.00 -11.65 0.34
CA SER A 49 6.92 -12.86 -0.48
C SER A 49 6.61 -14.13 0.33
N VAL A 50 7.18 -14.24 1.54
CA VAL A 50 6.91 -15.37 2.45
C VAL A 50 5.46 -15.32 2.93
N VAL A 51 4.98 -14.13 3.32
CA VAL A 51 3.57 -13.94 3.72
C VAL A 51 2.63 -14.24 2.55
N GLN A 52 2.96 -13.78 1.34
CA GLN A 52 2.22 -14.08 0.11
C GLN A 52 2.07 -15.57 -0.12
N GLN A 53 3.17 -16.31 0.00
CA GLN A 53 3.18 -17.75 -0.21
C GLN A 53 2.27 -18.47 0.80
N GLU A 54 2.35 -18.10 2.09
CA GLU A 54 1.51 -18.69 3.13
C GLU A 54 0.01 -18.39 2.93
N VAL A 55 -0.32 -17.15 2.54
CA VAL A 55 -1.71 -16.77 2.22
C VAL A 55 -2.21 -17.53 0.99
N ALA A 56 -1.39 -17.67 -0.05
CA ALA A 56 -1.74 -18.41 -1.26
C ALA A 56 -2.02 -19.89 -0.96
N LEU A 57 -1.24 -20.52 -0.08
CA LEU A 57 -1.49 -21.89 0.37
C LEU A 57 -2.85 -22.03 1.08
N ILE A 58 -3.22 -21.07 1.92
CA ILE A 58 -4.54 -21.08 2.57
C ILE A 58 -5.65 -20.88 1.53
N ALA A 59 -5.50 -19.92 0.62
CA ALA A 59 -6.46 -19.61 -0.42
C ALA A 59 -6.72 -20.82 -1.35
N ASN A 60 -5.66 -21.50 -1.80
CA ASN A 60 -5.74 -22.65 -2.69
C ASN A 60 -6.42 -23.87 -2.05
N ASN A 61 -6.52 -23.91 -0.72
CA ASN A 61 -7.24 -24.96 0.02
C ASN A 61 -8.73 -24.62 0.24
N GLN A 62 -9.23 -23.51 -0.30
CA GLN A 62 -10.64 -23.13 -0.20
C GLN A 62 -11.44 -23.64 -1.40
N THR A 63 -12.75 -23.44 -1.37
CA THR A 63 -13.63 -23.74 -2.52
C THR A 63 -13.28 -22.84 -3.72
N GLU A 64 -13.64 -23.29 -4.93
CA GLU A 64 -13.39 -22.55 -6.17
C GLU A 64 -13.95 -21.12 -6.15
N ASP A 65 -15.15 -20.93 -5.56
CA ASP A 65 -15.75 -19.60 -5.47
C ASP A 65 -14.94 -18.66 -4.57
N VAL A 66 -14.41 -19.16 -3.45
CA VAL A 66 -13.54 -18.36 -2.56
C VAL A 66 -12.22 -18.03 -3.25
N GLN A 67 -11.63 -18.99 -3.95
CA GLN A 67 -10.40 -18.77 -4.73
C GLN A 67 -10.63 -17.69 -5.81
N ARG A 68 -11.74 -17.78 -6.55
CA ARG A 68 -12.11 -16.83 -7.60
C ARG A 68 -12.31 -15.43 -7.05
N VAL A 69 -13.09 -15.28 -5.98
CA VAL A 69 -13.34 -13.97 -5.37
C VAL A 69 -12.05 -13.38 -4.82
N TYR A 70 -11.21 -14.18 -4.18
CA TYR A 70 -9.92 -13.74 -3.67
C TYR A 70 -8.98 -13.23 -4.77
N GLN A 71 -8.85 -13.99 -5.87
CA GLN A 71 -8.05 -13.58 -7.02
C GLN A 71 -8.56 -12.27 -7.65
N LEU A 72 -9.89 -12.12 -7.75
CA LEU A 72 -10.50 -10.88 -8.25
C LEU A 72 -10.17 -9.68 -7.37
N LEU A 73 -10.26 -9.83 -6.03
CA LEU A 73 -9.91 -8.76 -5.10
C LEU A 73 -8.47 -8.29 -5.28
N VAL A 74 -7.51 -9.23 -5.25
CA VAL A 74 -6.07 -8.92 -5.43
C VAL A 74 -5.79 -8.28 -6.78
N THR A 75 -6.46 -8.74 -7.84
CA THR A 75 -6.30 -8.17 -9.20
C THR A 75 -6.83 -6.74 -9.26
N ILE A 76 -8.02 -6.48 -8.72
CA ILE A 76 -8.64 -5.16 -8.74
C ILE A 76 -7.79 -4.15 -7.97
N GLU A 77 -7.31 -4.50 -6.78
CA GLU A 77 -6.43 -3.63 -5.99
C GLU A 77 -5.13 -3.32 -6.75
N GLY A 78 -4.47 -4.32 -7.33
CA GLY A 78 -3.26 -4.11 -8.12
C GLY A 78 -3.48 -3.18 -9.32
N LEU A 79 -4.62 -3.31 -10.01
CA LEU A 79 -5.00 -2.41 -11.11
C LEU A 79 -5.30 -0.98 -10.62
N GLN A 80 -5.96 -0.83 -9.47
CA GLN A 80 -6.23 0.48 -8.87
C GLN A 80 -4.94 1.19 -8.43
N GLU A 81 -4.02 0.46 -7.81
CA GLU A 81 -2.72 1.00 -7.41
C GLU A 81 -1.89 1.43 -8.63
N GLU A 82 -1.87 0.61 -9.70
CA GLU A 82 -1.16 0.97 -10.94
C GLU A 82 -1.77 2.19 -11.63
N ALA A 83 -3.10 2.25 -11.73
CA ALA A 83 -3.79 3.40 -12.30
C ALA A 83 -3.51 4.69 -11.50
N THR A 84 -3.50 4.59 -10.17
CA THR A 84 -3.16 5.70 -9.28
C THR A 84 -1.72 6.17 -9.51
N TYR A 85 -0.76 5.25 -9.55
CA TYR A 85 0.64 5.57 -9.84
C TYR A 85 0.81 6.27 -11.20
N GLN A 86 0.17 5.77 -12.25
CA GLN A 86 0.25 6.37 -13.58
C GLN A 86 -0.35 7.79 -13.61
N LEU A 87 -1.49 7.99 -12.93
CA LEU A 87 -2.09 9.31 -12.78
C LEU A 87 -1.13 10.28 -12.08
N GLU A 88 -0.54 9.87 -10.95
CA GLU A 88 0.44 10.68 -10.21
C GLU A 88 1.62 11.09 -11.10
N MET A 89 2.17 10.17 -11.89
CA MET A 89 3.28 10.46 -12.81
C MET A 89 2.89 11.46 -13.89
N VAL A 90 1.67 11.37 -14.44
CA VAL A 90 1.16 12.35 -15.42
C VAL A 90 0.99 13.72 -14.77
N VAL A 91 0.42 13.78 -13.57
CA VAL A 91 0.24 15.04 -12.82
C VAL A 91 1.59 15.69 -12.53
N LEU A 92 2.56 14.93 -12.01
CA LEU A 92 3.90 15.45 -11.71
C LEU A 92 4.59 16.02 -12.96
N ARG A 93 4.48 15.36 -14.11
CA ARG A 93 5.01 15.88 -15.38
C ARG A 93 4.30 17.16 -15.80
N ASN A 94 2.97 17.20 -15.72
CA ASN A 94 2.17 18.34 -16.14
C ASN A 94 2.41 19.60 -15.29
N ILE A 95 2.72 19.44 -14.00
CA ILE A 95 3.09 20.57 -13.12
C ILE A 95 4.57 20.97 -13.26
N GLY A 96 5.31 20.39 -14.20
CA GLY A 96 6.72 20.70 -14.43
C GLY A 96 7.64 20.21 -13.31
N ALA A 97 7.33 19.08 -12.67
CA ALA A 97 8.23 18.48 -11.68
C ALA A 97 9.58 18.14 -12.33
N SER A 98 10.66 18.28 -11.57
CA SER A 98 12.00 17.96 -12.06
C SER A 98 12.19 16.45 -12.23
N GLU A 99 13.15 16.07 -13.08
CA GLU A 99 13.55 14.66 -13.26
C GLU A 99 13.92 13.98 -11.93
N ARG A 100 14.50 14.72 -10.98
CA ARG A 100 14.78 14.21 -9.64
C ARG A 100 13.50 13.73 -8.93
N ILE A 101 12.42 14.51 -8.99
CA ILE A 101 11.13 14.18 -8.37
C ILE A 101 10.51 12.96 -9.04
N LEU A 102 10.52 12.92 -10.37
CA LEU A 102 9.99 11.79 -11.14
C LEU A 102 10.74 10.49 -10.82
N ASN A 103 12.08 10.55 -10.78
CA ASN A 103 12.92 9.42 -10.43
C ASN A 103 12.68 8.95 -8.99
N LEU A 104 12.53 9.87 -8.04
CA LEU A 104 12.26 9.52 -6.65
C LEU A 104 10.91 8.80 -6.51
N ARG A 105 9.86 9.28 -7.18
CA ARG A 105 8.55 8.61 -7.18
C ARG A 105 8.60 7.22 -7.82
N GLN A 106 9.38 7.07 -8.89
CA GLN A 106 9.60 5.77 -9.54
C GLN A 106 10.37 4.80 -8.63
N GLN A 107 11.38 5.28 -7.89
CA GLN A 107 12.08 4.46 -6.90
C GLN A 107 11.16 4.00 -5.78
N MET A 108 10.28 4.87 -5.28
CA MET A 108 9.25 4.49 -4.31
C MET A 108 8.37 3.37 -4.87
N ARG A 109 7.95 3.44 -6.14
CA ARG A 109 7.16 2.38 -6.80
C ARG A 109 7.92 1.06 -6.85
N THR A 110 9.22 1.09 -7.14
CA THR A 110 10.06 -0.12 -7.11
C THR A 110 10.07 -0.76 -5.73
N VAL A 111 10.18 0.04 -4.66
CA VAL A 111 10.15 -0.46 -3.27
C VAL A 111 8.74 -0.97 -2.90
N GLU A 112 7.68 -0.31 -3.34
CA GLU A 112 6.29 -0.75 -3.16
C GLU A 112 6.09 -2.16 -3.76
N LEU A 113 6.63 -2.40 -4.95
CA LEU A 113 6.53 -3.69 -5.66
C LEU A 113 7.53 -4.75 -5.21
N ASP A 114 8.58 -4.38 -4.47
CA ASP A 114 9.60 -5.33 -3.99
C ASP A 114 9.09 -6.19 -2.83
N VAL A 115 8.52 -7.33 -3.17
CA VAL A 115 8.01 -8.32 -2.22
C VAL A 115 9.11 -9.01 -1.39
N SER A 116 10.40 -8.82 -1.70
CA SER A 116 11.48 -9.37 -0.87
C SER A 116 11.62 -8.64 0.46
N LEU A 117 11.21 -7.37 0.52
CA LEU A 117 11.22 -6.56 1.73
C LEU A 117 10.02 -6.87 2.63
N SER A 118 10.24 -6.81 3.94
CA SER A 118 9.13 -6.81 4.89
C SER A 118 8.32 -5.51 4.79
N ARG A 119 7.08 -5.52 5.34
CA ARG A 119 6.24 -4.31 5.38
C ARG A 119 6.90 -3.19 6.18
N LYS A 120 7.62 -3.54 7.25
CA LYS A 120 8.35 -2.56 8.06
C LYS A 120 9.50 -1.92 7.26
N GLN A 121 10.35 -2.73 6.63
CA GLN A 121 11.48 -2.22 5.84
C GLN A 121 11.04 -1.35 4.66
N SER A 122 10.04 -1.82 3.89
CA SER A 122 9.48 -1.03 2.78
C SER A 122 8.88 0.28 3.27
N ALA A 123 8.13 0.26 4.39
CA ALA A 123 7.57 1.49 4.96
C ALA A 123 8.64 2.49 5.43
N GLU A 124 9.73 2.02 6.05
CA GLU A 124 10.85 2.87 6.47
C GLU A 124 11.50 3.56 5.28
N VAL A 125 11.84 2.79 4.23
CA VAL A 125 12.46 3.34 3.01
C VAL A 125 11.52 4.31 2.29
N ILE A 126 10.24 3.96 2.16
CA ILE A 126 9.24 4.82 1.52
C ILE A 126 9.06 6.11 2.32
N LEU A 127 9.06 6.05 3.66
CA LEU A 127 8.90 7.24 4.49
C LEU A 127 10.06 8.23 4.28
N GLU A 128 11.29 7.73 4.22
CA GLU A 128 12.47 8.56 3.94
C GLU A 128 12.38 9.23 2.55
N MET A 129 11.97 8.46 1.53
CA MET A 129 11.78 8.98 0.18
C MET A 129 10.63 10.00 0.10
N LYS A 130 9.53 9.81 0.84
CA LYS A 130 8.43 10.79 0.93
C LYS A 130 8.89 12.10 1.55
N ASP A 131 9.70 12.03 2.60
CA ASP A 131 10.27 13.22 3.21
C ASP A 131 11.18 13.98 2.25
N GLU A 132 11.98 13.27 1.44
CA GLU A 132 12.79 13.87 0.39
C GLU A 132 11.90 14.51 -0.69
N LEU A 133 10.88 13.80 -1.16
CA LEU A 133 9.93 14.27 -2.18
C LEU A 133 9.24 15.55 -1.73
N ARG A 134 8.77 15.57 -0.48
CA ARG A 134 8.11 16.72 0.14
C ARG A 134 9.02 17.94 0.27
N ARG A 135 10.33 17.75 0.48
CA ARG A 135 11.34 18.82 0.51
C ARG A 135 11.69 19.31 -0.89
N ALA A 136 11.70 18.41 -1.88
CA ALA A 136 12.00 18.75 -3.27
C ALA A 136 10.85 19.49 -3.96
N LEU A 137 9.59 19.24 -3.56
CA LEU A 137 8.42 19.91 -4.11
C LEU A 137 8.26 21.34 -3.61
N THR A 138 7.94 22.26 -4.52
CA THR A 138 7.56 23.63 -4.18
C THR A 138 6.23 23.63 -3.41
N LYS A 139 5.93 24.73 -2.69
CA LYS A 139 4.63 24.89 -2.01
C LYS A 139 3.44 24.85 -2.98
N ALA A 140 3.60 25.45 -4.17
CA ALA A 140 2.57 25.45 -5.21
C ALA A 140 2.30 24.02 -5.73
N ASN A 141 3.35 23.25 -6.00
CA ASN A 141 3.22 21.88 -6.49
C ASN A 141 2.55 20.98 -5.45
N ARG A 142 2.92 21.12 -4.16
CA ARG A 142 2.26 20.38 -3.07
C ARG A 142 0.77 20.70 -2.98
N SER A 143 0.39 21.98 -3.10
CA SER A 143 -1.02 22.38 -3.06
C SER A 143 -1.84 21.74 -4.19
N VAL A 144 -1.26 21.57 -5.38
CA VAL A 144 -1.95 20.90 -6.50
C VAL A 144 -2.13 19.41 -6.21
N LEU A 145 -1.09 18.74 -5.70
CA LEU A 145 -1.16 17.33 -5.33
C LEU A 145 -2.21 17.10 -4.22
N ASP A 146 -2.22 17.95 -3.19
CA ASP A 146 -3.20 17.87 -2.09
C ASP A 146 -4.65 18.03 -2.58
N GLN A 147 -4.90 18.95 -3.53
CA GLN A 147 -6.23 19.13 -4.13
C GLN A 147 -6.70 17.91 -4.93
N LEU A 148 -5.75 17.15 -5.49
CA LEU A 148 -6.01 15.94 -6.25
C LEU A 148 -6.06 14.69 -5.37
N GLY A 149 -5.91 14.83 -4.05
CA GLY A 149 -5.86 13.71 -3.11
C GLY A 149 -4.58 12.87 -3.24
N ILE A 150 -3.55 13.41 -3.90
CA ILE A 150 -2.25 12.77 -4.06
C ILE A 150 -1.37 13.25 -2.90
N THR A 151 -1.12 12.39 -1.92
CA THR A 151 -0.24 12.74 -0.79
C THR A 151 1.22 12.40 -1.12
N PRO A 152 2.09 13.42 -1.34
CA PRO A 152 3.53 13.21 -1.50
C PRO A 152 4.21 12.74 -0.21
#